data_AF-A0A845E8Q8-F1
#
_entry.id   AF-A0A845E8Q8-F1
#
_cell.length_a   1.000
_cell.length_b   1.000
_cell.length_c   1.000
_cell.angle_alpha   90.00
_cell.angle_beta   90.00
_cell.angle_gamma   90.00
#
_symmetry.space_group_name_H-M   'P 1'
#
loop_
_entity.id
_entity.type
_entity.pdbx_description
1 polymer ?
#
loop_
_entity_poly.entity_id
_entity_poly.type
_entity_poly.pdbx_seq_one_letter_code
_entity_poly.pdbx_strand_id
1 'polypeptide(L)'
;MRVLLELLRIVFLFIFGGALVWVVIGPFYNAHPLSGEYQWLGALGVYGVLFVIYRNRWQFSGWYNGKGKKKLSQRVTRIIVFGSVLLLACPWIIAGINH
;
A
#
# COMPACT_ATOMS: atom_id res chain seq x y z
N MET A 1 14.52 22.49 0.28
CA MET A 1 13.89 22.30 -1.04
C MET A 1 13.82 20.84 -1.50
N ARG A 2 14.92 20.08 -1.53
CA ARG A 2 14.91 18.68 -2.04
C ARG A 2 13.99 17.71 -1.27
N VAL A 3 13.80 17.91 0.03
CA VAL A 3 12.88 17.09 0.86
C VAL A 3 11.41 17.32 0.52
N LEU A 4 11.02 18.58 0.23
CA LEU A 4 9.65 18.91 -0.16
C LEU A 4 9.28 18.26 -1.50
N LEU A 5 10.22 18.24 -2.46
CA LEU A 5 10.03 17.56 -3.75
C LEU A 5 9.88 16.04 -3.58
N GLU A 6 10.63 15.43 -2.65
CA GLU A 6 10.49 14.00 -2.37
C GLU A 6 9.15 13.70 -1.66
N LEU A 7 8.69 14.57 -0.76
CA LEU A 7 7.38 14.44 -0.14
C LEU A 7 6.25 14.55 -1.17
N LEU A 8 6.32 15.55 -2.06
CA LEU A 8 5.38 15.71 -3.16
C LEU A 8 5.33 14.45 -4.03
N ARG A 9 6.50 13.88 -4.34
CA ARG A 9 6.60 12.62 -5.09
C ARG A 9 5.93 11.45 -4.37
N ILE A 10 6.14 11.31 -3.06
CA ILE A 10 5.48 10.27 -2.26
C ILE A 10 3.97 10.43 -2.33
N VAL A 11 3.47 11.63 -2.07
CA VAL A 11 2.04 11.94 -2.11
C VAL A 11 1.46 11.62 -3.49
N PHE A 12 2.13 12.05 -4.56
CA PHE A 12 1.74 11.73 -5.92
C PHE A 12 1.69 10.22 -6.17
N LEU A 13 2.76 9.48 -5.85
CA LEU A 13 2.82 8.03 -6.06
C LEU A 13 1.76 7.27 -5.27
N PHE A 14 1.45 7.71 -4.06
CA PHE A 14 0.45 7.05 -3.21
C PHE A 14 -0.98 7.35 -3.68
N ILE A 15 -1.28 8.60 -4.05
CA ILE A 15 -2.60 8.96 -4.57
C ILE A 15 -2.86 8.27 -5.91
N PHE A 16 -1.97 8.46 -6.90
CA PHE A 16 -2.18 7.90 -8.24
C PHE A 16 -1.98 6.40 -8.28
N GLY A 17 -0.95 5.88 -7.60
CA GLY A 17 -0.72 4.44 -7.51
C GLY A 17 -1.83 3.72 -6.74
N GLY A 18 -2.28 4.31 -5.63
CA GLY A 18 -3.42 3.80 -4.86
C GLY A 18 -4.70 3.79 -5.70
N ALA A 19 -5.03 4.91 -6.36
CA ALA A 19 -6.19 5.00 -7.23
C ALA A 19 -6.16 3.99 -8.38
N LEU A 20 -5.01 3.81 -9.05
CA LEU A 20 -4.86 2.85 -10.14
C LEU A 20 -5.10 1.42 -9.66
N VAL A 21 -4.49 1.03 -8.54
CA VAL A 21 -4.74 -0.28 -7.93
C VAL A 21 -6.22 -0.41 -7.53
N TRP A 22 -6.82 0.65 -6.98
CA TRP A 22 -8.20 0.66 -6.52
C TRP A 22 -9.23 0.48 -7.65
N VAL A 23 -8.98 1.02 -8.84
CA VAL A 23 -9.85 0.78 -10.01
C VAL A 23 -9.96 -0.72 -10.31
N VAL A 24 -8.89 -1.49 -10.08
CA VAL A 24 -8.88 -2.92 -10.30
C VAL A 24 -9.52 -3.68 -9.13
N ILE A 25 -9.14 -3.37 -7.88
CA ILE A 25 -9.56 -4.19 -6.72
C ILE A 25 -10.90 -3.75 -6.09
N GLY A 26 -11.27 -2.48 -6.22
CA GLY A 26 -12.47 -1.91 -5.62
C GLY A 26 -13.76 -2.64 -6.03
N PRO A 27 -13.97 -2.99 -7.31
CA PRO A 27 -15.13 -3.76 -7.73
C PRO A 27 -15.25 -5.13 -7.02
N PHE A 28 -14.13 -5.78 -6.71
CA PHE A 28 -14.14 -7.05 -5.98
C PHE A 28 -14.69 -6.84 -4.58
N TYR A 29 -14.20 -5.86 -3.82
CA TYR A 29 -14.72 -5.63 -2.47
C TYR A 29 -16.19 -5.24 -2.43
N ASN A 30 -16.70 -4.56 -3.46
CA ASN A 30 -18.10 -4.16 -3.54
C ASN A 30 -19.03 -5.26 -4.09
N ALA A 31 -18.51 -6.46 -4.36
CA ALA A 31 -19.34 -7.59 -4.78
C ALA A 31 -20.20 -8.17 -3.64
N HIS A 32 -19.85 -7.93 -2.37
CA HIS A 32 -20.64 -8.34 -1.21
C HIS A 32 -20.79 -7.18 -0.20
N PRO A 33 -21.98 -6.95 0.40
CA PRO A 33 -22.19 -5.80 1.30
C PRO A 33 -21.20 -5.75 2.47
N LEU A 34 -20.99 -6.88 3.14
CA LEU A 34 -20.07 -6.98 4.28
C LEU A 34 -18.60 -6.77 3.87
N SER A 35 -18.16 -7.26 2.71
CA SER A 35 -16.79 -7.00 2.27
C SER A 35 -16.60 -5.53 1.87
N GLY A 36 -17.66 -4.90 1.36
CA GLY A 36 -17.70 -3.46 1.07
C GLY A 36 -17.53 -2.61 2.32
N GLU A 37 -18.15 -2.99 3.44
CA GLU A 37 -17.99 -2.27 4.71
C GLU A 37 -16.54 -2.27 5.20
N TYR A 38 -15.84 -3.40 5.07
CA TYR A 38 -14.46 -3.55 5.53
C TYR A 38 -13.39 -3.23 4.47
N GLN A 39 -13.78 -2.74 3.29
CA GLN A 39 -12.84 -2.51 2.16
C GLN A 39 -11.67 -1.56 2.50
N TRP A 40 -11.82 -0.69 3.50
CA TRP A 40 -10.76 0.18 4.01
C TRP A 40 -9.53 -0.60 4.53
N LEU A 41 -9.70 -1.83 5.03
CA LEU A 41 -8.58 -2.73 5.37
C LEU A 41 -7.77 -3.08 4.12
N GLY A 42 -8.47 -3.35 3.01
CA GLY A 42 -7.84 -3.57 1.71
C GLY A 42 -7.03 -2.35 1.25
N ALA A 43 -7.58 -1.14 1.43
CA ALA A 43 -6.86 0.10 1.11
C ALA A 43 -5.55 0.26 1.93
N LEU A 44 -5.57 -0.08 3.22
CA LEU A 44 -4.36 -0.13 4.05
C LEU A 44 -3.35 -1.15 3.53
N GLY A 45 -3.81 -2.33 3.10
CA GLY A 45 -2.97 -3.33 2.44
C GLY A 45 -2.30 -2.80 1.17
N VAL A 46 -3.05 -2.12 0.30
CA VAL A 46 -2.48 -1.47 -0.90
C VAL A 46 -1.38 -0.48 -0.54
N TYR A 47 -1.62 0.40 0.45
CA TYR A 47 -0.61 1.35 0.88
C TYR A 47 0.63 0.69 1.51
N GLY A 48 0.48 -0.44 2.20
CA GLY A 48 1.61 -1.23 2.69
C GLY A 48 2.49 -1.77 1.55
N VAL A 49 1.88 -2.29 0.48
CA VAL A 49 2.61 -2.73 -0.72
C VAL A 49 3.30 -1.56 -1.42
N LEU A 50 2.58 -0.45 -1.64
CA LEU A 50 3.14 0.76 -2.25
C LEU A 50 4.30 1.33 -1.43
N PHE A 51 4.20 1.30 -0.10
CA PHE A 51 5.27 1.73 0.80
C PHE A 51 6.53 0.88 0.61
N VAL A 52 6.40 -0.45 0.55
CA VAL A 52 7.54 -1.35 0.33
C VAL A 52 8.19 -1.08 -1.03
N ILE A 53 7.39 -0.95 -2.10
CA ILE A 53 7.87 -0.65 -3.45
C ILE A 53 8.61 0.68 -3.47
N TYR A 54 8.01 1.71 -2.88
CA TYR A 54 8.61 3.03 -2.78
C TYR A 54 9.96 2.96 -2.06
N ARG A 55 9.97 2.37 -0.87
CA ARG A 55 11.12 2.35 0.04
C ARG A 55 12.29 1.49 -0.46
N ASN A 56 12.02 0.47 -1.27
CA ASN A 56 13.06 -0.44 -1.79
C ASN A 56 13.48 -0.13 -3.24
N ARG A 57 12.66 0.57 -4.02
CA ARG A 57 12.92 0.85 -5.45
C ARG A 57 12.82 2.33 -5.79
N TRP A 58 11.64 2.94 -5.69
CA TRP A 58 11.42 4.28 -6.26
C TRP A 58 12.17 5.39 -5.53
N GLN A 59 12.34 5.29 -4.22
CA GLN A 59 13.13 6.25 -3.46
C GLN A 59 14.59 6.34 -3.95
N PHE A 60 15.14 5.28 -4.54
CA PHE A 60 16.52 5.29 -5.05
C PHE A 60 16.72 6.16 -6.28
N SER A 61 15.66 6.35 -7.06
CA SER A 61 15.61 7.24 -8.22
C SER A 61 15.27 8.71 -7.89
N GLY A 62 15.08 9.03 -6.61
CA GLY A 62 14.67 10.37 -6.16
C GLY A 62 15.80 11.39 -6.09
N TRP A 63 15.42 12.65 -5.83
CA TRP A 63 16.31 13.80 -5.81
C TRP A 63 17.05 13.97 -4.46
N TYR A 64 16.60 13.25 -3.43
CA TYR A 64 17.22 13.23 -2.11
C TYR A 64 18.29 12.13 -2.00
N ASN A 65 19.53 12.52 -1.70
CA ASN A 65 20.69 11.63 -1.47
C ASN A 65 21.18 11.63 -0.01
N GLY A 66 20.31 11.96 0.96
CA GLY A 66 20.72 11.99 2.36
C GLY A 66 20.92 10.61 3.00
N LYS A 67 21.55 10.60 4.19
CA LYS A 67 21.95 9.40 4.98
C LYS A 67 20.80 8.41 5.25
N GLY A 68 19.55 8.87 5.17
CA GLY A 68 18.35 8.04 5.33
C GLY A 68 18.00 7.18 4.12
N LYS A 69 18.73 7.19 3.01
CA LYS A 69 18.45 6.41 1.79
C LYS A 69 18.97 4.96 1.89
N LYS A 70 18.31 4.15 2.73
CA LYS A 70 18.60 2.72 2.91
C LYS A 70 17.38 1.86 2.59
N LYS A 71 17.58 0.73 1.92
CA LYS A 71 16.50 -0.25 1.68
C LYS A 71 16.01 -0.77 3.02
N LEU A 72 14.74 -1.18 3.08
CA LEU A 72 14.27 -1.97 4.21
C LEU A 72 15.09 -3.26 4.27
N SER A 73 15.32 -3.77 5.48
CA SER A 73 15.87 -5.11 5.62
C SER A 73 14.90 -6.12 4.99
N GLN A 74 15.43 -7.26 4.55
CA GLN A 74 14.60 -8.31 3.97
C GLN A 74 13.51 -8.78 4.95
N ARG A 75 13.82 -8.84 6.26
CA ARG A 75 12.85 -9.22 7.30
C ARG A 75 11.69 -8.23 7.37
N VAL A 76 11.98 -6.93 7.48
CA VAL A 76 10.94 -5.90 7.56
C VAL A 76 10.11 -5.86 6.28
N THR A 77 10.76 -5.98 5.12
CA THR A 77 10.07 -6.07 3.82
C THR A 77 9.07 -7.22 3.80
N ARG A 78 9.48 -8.43 4.21
CA ARG A 78 8.60 -9.61 4.25
C ARG A 78 7.44 -9.43 5.22
N ILE A 79 7.69 -8.88 6.41
CA ILE A 79 6.64 -8.63 7.42
C ILE A 79 5.59 -7.67 6.86
N ILE A 80 6.00 -6.54 6.27
CA ILE A 80 5.06 -5.56 5.74
C ILE A 80 4.29 -6.14 4.56
N VAL A 81 4.97 -6.82 3.62
CA VAL A 81 4.29 -7.46 2.48
C VAL A 81 3.29 -8.51 2.96
N PHE A 82 3.68 -9.38 3.89
CA PHE A 82 2.79 -10.41 4.44
C PHE A 82 1.59 -9.79 5.15
N GLY A 83 1.80 -8.80 6.03
CA GLY A 83 0.73 -8.07 6.68
C GLY A 83 -0.19 -7.34 5.68
N SER A 84 0.38 -6.80 4.61
CA SER A 84 -0.40 -6.15 3.54
C SER A 84 -1.27 -7.14 2.78
N VAL A 85 -0.75 -8.34 2.49
CA VAL A 85 -1.52 -9.42 1.85
C VAL A 85 -2.65 -9.90 2.76
N LEU A 86 -2.40 -10.04 4.07
CA LEU A 86 -3.45 -10.36 5.03
C LEU A 86 -4.54 -9.29 5.06
N LEU A 87 -4.15 -8.00 5.13
CA LEU A 87 -5.09 -6.88 5.10
C LEU A 87 -5.94 -6.84 3.82
N LEU A 88 -5.37 -7.21 2.67
CA LEU A 88 -6.12 -7.34 1.42
C LEU A 88 -7.17 -8.46 1.46
N ALA A 89 -6.89 -9.54 2.18
CA ALA A 89 -7.83 -10.66 2.33
C ALA A 89 -8.88 -10.44 3.43
N CYS A 90 -8.57 -9.63 4.44
CA CYS A 90 -9.44 -9.41 5.61
C CYS A 90 -10.91 -9.09 5.28
N PRO A 91 -11.26 -8.19 4.33
CA PRO A 91 -12.66 -7.86 4.06
C PRO A 91 -13.50 -9.08 3.67
N TRP A 92 -12.90 -10.01 2.91
CA TRP A 92 -13.55 -11.25 2.49
C TRP A 92 -13.60 -12.29 3.59
N ILE A 93 -12.55 -12.39 4.40
CA ILE A 93 -12.53 -13.31 5.56
C ILE A 93 -13.62 -12.91 6.55
N ILE A 94 -13.74 -11.62 6.86
CA ILE A 94 -14.75 -11.10 7.79
C ILE A 94 -16.16 -11.31 7.22
N ALA A 95 -16.37 -10.99 5.94
CA ALA A 95 -17.64 -11.27 5.26
C ALA A 95 -18.00 -12.76 5.29
N GLY A 96 -16.99 -13.63 5.12
CA GLY A 96 -17.14 -15.08 5.14
C GLY A 96 -17.50 -15.67 6.51
N ILE A 97 -16.98 -15.09 7.59
CA ILE A 97 -17.25 -15.52 8.97
C ILE A 97 -18.63 -15.05 9.44
N ASN A 98 -19.05 -13.86 9.01
CA ASN A 98 -20.31 -13.23 9.38
C ASN A 98 -21.49 -13.64 8.48
N HIS A 99 -21.36 -14.74 7.74
CA HIS A 99 -22.42 -15.34 6.91
C HIS A 99 -23.55 -15.94 7.75
#